data_AF-A0A3N5VH08-F1
#
_entry.id   AF-A0A3N5VH08-F1
#
_cell.length_a   1.000
_cell.length_b   1.000
_cell.length_c   1.000
_cell.angle_alpha   90.00
_cell.angle_beta   90.00
_cell.angle_gamma   90.00
#
_symmetry.space_group_name_H-M   'P 1'
#
loop_
_entity.id
_entity.type
_entity.pdbx_description
1 polymer ?
#
loop_
_entity_poly.entity_id
_entity_poly.type
_entity_poly.pdbx_seq_one_letter_code
_entity_poly.pdbx_strand_id
1 'polypeptide(L)'
;MTTDAARPKARRVITVKPDRPYFDAWLRRTSRQFAVSGRLSQTAVVLASENGGTADEWSTRLRTLLEGGEVPSLELLTRIDALLAGPSPARADDTAQGSLFP
;
A
#
# COMPACT_ATOMS: atom_id res chain seq x y z
N MET A 1 27.81 16.19 -30.10
CA MET A 1 27.25 15.89 -28.77
C MET A 1 25.74 16.01 -28.88
N THR A 2 25.01 14.89 -28.98
CA THR A 2 23.55 14.87 -28.95
C THR A 2 23.12 13.68 -28.10
N THR A 3 22.43 13.99 -27.01
CA THR A 3 22.08 13.09 -25.91
C THR A 3 21.08 12.01 -26.31
N ASP A 4 21.40 10.79 -25.90
CA ASP A 4 20.59 9.57 -25.92
C ASP A 4 19.25 9.77 -25.18
N ALA A 5 18.15 9.73 -25.93
CA ALA A 5 16.80 9.74 -25.36
C ALA A 5 16.44 8.32 -24.92
N ALA A 6 16.73 8.01 -23.66
CA ALA A 6 16.37 6.75 -23.03
C ALA A 6 14.84 6.53 -23.06
N ARG A 7 14.42 5.62 -23.93
CA ARG A 7 13.05 5.11 -24.04
C ARG A 7 12.65 4.44 -22.71
N PRO A 8 11.56 4.84 -22.04
CA PRO A 8 11.09 4.10 -20.88
C PRO A 8 10.70 2.69 -21.33
N LYS A 9 11.40 1.68 -20.81
CA LYS A 9 11.07 0.27 -21.02
C LYS A 9 9.74 0.01 -20.35
N ALA A 10 8.69 -0.17 -21.15
CA ALA A 10 7.40 -0.65 -20.68
C ALA A 10 7.64 -1.95 -19.90
N ARG A 11 7.54 -1.87 -18.58
CA ARG A 11 7.70 -2.99 -17.66
C ARG A 11 6.51 -3.91 -17.93
N ARG A 12 6.74 -5.01 -18.66
CA ARG A 12 5.70 -6.00 -18.94
C ARG A 12 5.19 -6.53 -17.61
N VAL A 13 3.99 -6.11 -17.23
CA VAL A 13 3.28 -6.65 -16.08
C VAL A 13 2.81 -8.03 -16.49
N ILE A 14 3.47 -9.06 -15.95
CA ILE A 14 2.98 -10.43 -16.06
C ILE A 14 1.71 -10.47 -15.21
N THR A 15 0.56 -10.35 -15.84
CA THR A 15 -0.73 -10.62 -15.20
C THR A 15 -0.86 -12.12 -15.06
N VAL A 16 -0.15 -12.70 -14.08
CA VAL A 16 -0.56 -13.99 -13.52
C VAL A 16 -1.95 -13.73 -12.99
N LYS A 17 -2.99 -14.30 -13.62
CA LYS A 17 -4.33 -14.31 -13.01
C LYS A 17 -4.13 -14.97 -11.64
N PRO A 18 -4.19 -14.22 -10.52
CA PRO A 18 -4.09 -14.87 -9.23
C PRO A 18 -5.28 -15.82 -9.18
N ASP A 19 -5.07 -17.03 -8.66
CA ASP A 19 -6.15 -17.95 -8.36
C ASP A 19 -7.22 -17.17 -7.58
N ARG A 20 -8.32 -16.84 -8.27
CA ARG A 20 -9.40 -15.99 -7.77
C ARG A 20 -9.83 -16.26 -6.33
N PRO A 21 -9.88 -17.51 -5.82
CA PRO A 21 -10.22 -17.75 -4.42
C PRO A 21 -9.36 -16.99 -3.40
N TYR A 22 -8.05 -16.82 -3.64
CA TYR A 22 -7.19 -16.11 -2.68
C TYR A 22 -7.49 -14.61 -2.66
N PHE A 23 -7.64 -14.00 -3.84
CA PHE A 23 -7.93 -12.58 -3.95
C PHE A 23 -9.31 -12.23 -3.36
N ASP A 24 -10.32 -13.07 -3.61
CA ASP A 24 -11.66 -12.89 -3.05
C ASP A 24 -11.67 -13.02 -1.52
N ALA A 25 -10.90 -13.97 -0.97
CA ALA A 25 -10.73 -14.11 0.48
C ALA A 25 -10.02 -12.90 1.09
N TRP A 26 -8.98 -12.41 0.43
CA TRP A 26 -8.26 -11.20 0.81
C TRP A 26 -9.19 -9.98 0.81
N LEU A 27 -9.95 -9.76 -0.28
CA LEU A 27 -10.92 -8.66 -0.40
C LEU A 27 -11.90 -8.66 0.78
N ARG A 28 -12.52 -9.81 1.07
CA ARG A 28 -13.48 -9.93 2.18
C ARG A 28 -12.88 -9.56 3.53
N ARG A 29 -11.65 -9.99 3.81
CA ARG A 29 -10.93 -9.66 5.06
C ARG A 29 -10.59 -8.17 5.11
N THR A 30 -10.01 -7.65 4.04
CA THR A 30 -9.54 -6.26 3.94
C THR A 30 -10.70 -5.27 4.02
N SER A 31 -11.83 -5.54 3.35
CA SER A 31 -13.04 -4.71 3.45
C SER A 31 -13.57 -4.61 4.88
N ARG A 32 -13.52 -5.71 5.66
CA ARG A 32 -13.90 -5.69 7.08
C ARG A 32 -12.95 -4.84 7.92
N GLN A 33 -11.65 -4.89 7.65
CA GLN A 33 -10.66 -4.07 8.35
C GLN A 33 -10.88 -2.57 8.06
N PHE A 34 -11.15 -2.21 6.81
CA PHE A 34 -11.42 -0.83 6.43
C PHE A 34 -12.78 -0.28 6.89
N ALA A 35 -13.72 -1.16 7.26
CA ALA A 35 -14.99 -0.73 7.85
C ALA A 35 -14.80 -0.05 9.22
N VAL A 36 -13.65 -0.22 9.87
CA VAL A 36 -13.28 0.55 11.07
C VAL A 36 -13.06 2.01 10.69
N SER A 37 -13.80 2.91 11.34
CA SER A 37 -13.80 4.34 11.03
C SER A 37 -12.39 4.92 10.94
N GLY A 38 -12.11 5.66 9.86
CA GLY A 38 -10.84 6.37 9.66
C GLY A 38 -9.66 5.50 9.20
N ARG A 39 -9.75 4.16 9.27
CA ARG A 39 -8.64 3.27 8.88
C ARG A 39 -8.32 3.37 7.39
N LEU A 40 -9.35 3.43 6.54
CA LEU A 40 -9.17 3.63 5.09
C LEU A 40 -8.45 4.94 4.78
N SER A 41 -8.89 6.04 5.40
CA SER A 41 -8.26 7.36 5.23
C SER A 41 -6.81 7.38 5.72
N GLN A 42 -6.51 6.75 6.86
CA GLN A 42 -5.14 6.63 7.35
C GLN A 42 -4.25 5.83 6.40
N THR A 43 -4.72 4.67 5.93
CA THR A 43 -3.98 3.88 4.94
C THR A 43 -3.76 4.65 3.64
N ALA A 44 -4.75 5.43 3.19
CA ALA A 44 -4.61 6.26 2.00
C ALA A 44 -3.54 7.34 2.16
N VAL A 45 -3.45 7.98 3.33
CA VAL A 45 -2.39 8.96 3.63
C VAL A 45 -1.01 8.31 3.55
N VAL A 46 -0.83 7.12 4.14
CA VAL A 46 0.45 6.42 4.11
C VAL A 46 0.84 6.03 2.68
N LEU A 47 -0.09 5.46 1.91
CA LEU A 47 0.17 5.10 0.50
C LEU A 47 0.49 6.33 -0.36
N ALA A 48 -0.19 7.46 -0.13
CA ALA A 48 0.13 8.72 -0.81
C ALA A 48 1.56 9.18 -0.52
N SER A 49 2.00 9.08 0.75
CA SER A 49 3.34 9.48 1.14
C SER A 49 4.44 8.60 0.53
N GLU A 50 4.16 7.32 0.29
CA GLU A 50 5.15 6.34 -0.17
C GLU A 50 5.19 6.17 -1.68
N ASN A 51 4.04 6.31 -2.34
CA ASN A 51 3.87 6.02 -3.76
C ASN A 51 3.54 7.26 -4.60
N GLY A 52 3.43 8.43 -3.97
CA GLY A 52 3.01 9.69 -4.59
C GLY A 52 1.50 9.77 -4.79
N GLY A 53 1.04 10.93 -5.30
CA GLY A 53 -0.38 11.26 -5.40
C GLY A 53 -0.94 11.83 -4.10
N THR A 54 -2.27 11.91 -4.00
CA THR A 54 -2.97 12.50 -2.85
C THR A 54 -3.72 11.46 -2.03
N ALA A 55 -4.00 11.75 -0.76
CA ALA A 55 -4.78 10.87 0.10
C ALA A 55 -6.21 10.63 -0.44
N ASP A 56 -6.79 11.59 -1.16
CA ASP A 56 -8.12 11.43 -1.77
C ASP A 56 -8.11 10.50 -2.98
N GLU A 57 -7.09 10.61 -3.83
CA GLU A 57 -6.87 9.68 -4.94
C GLU A 57 -6.69 8.26 -4.43
N TRP A 58 -5.87 8.08 -3.40
CA TRP A 58 -5.65 6.78 -2.77
C TRP A 58 -6.90 6.25 -2.07
N SER A 59 -7.68 7.10 -1.40
CA SER A 59 -8.95 6.71 -0.79
C SER A 59 -9.94 6.22 -1.84
N THR A 60 -10.03 6.92 -2.96
CA THR A 60 -10.88 6.54 -4.10
C THR A 60 -10.42 5.21 -4.68
N ARG A 61 -9.11 5.07 -4.93
CA ARG A 61 -8.53 3.83 -5.47
C ARG A 61 -8.74 2.63 -4.56
N LEU A 62 -8.56 2.81 -3.25
CA LEU A 62 -8.83 1.76 -2.27
C LEU A 62 -10.30 1.32 -2.32
N ARG A 63 -11.27 2.24 -2.43
CA ARG A 63 -12.69 1.87 -2.58
C ARG A 63 -12.93 1.07 -3.86
N THR A 64 -12.44 1.56 -5.01
CA THR A 64 -12.55 0.86 -6.30
C THR A 64 -11.94 -0.55 -6.24
N LEU A 65 -10.80 -0.70 -5.57
CA LEU A 65 -10.14 -1.98 -5.35
C LEU A 65 -11.01 -2.93 -4.52
N LEU A 66 -11.58 -2.45 -3.40
CA LEU A 66 -12.46 -3.24 -2.53
C LEU A 66 -13.78 -3.64 -3.19
N GLU A 67 -14.25 -2.85 -4.16
CA GLU A 67 -15.39 -3.16 -5.02
C GLU A 67 -15.05 -4.17 -6.14
N GLY A 68 -13.77 -4.56 -6.26
CA GLY A 68 -13.29 -5.47 -7.30
C GLY A 68 -13.12 -4.81 -8.67
N GLY A 69 -13.15 -3.47 -8.74
CA GLY A 69 -12.96 -2.70 -9.97
C GLY A 69 -11.51 -2.68 -10.47
N GLU A 70 -10.54 -3.03 -9.61
CA GLU A 70 -9.12 -3.14 -9.96
C GLU A 70 -8.48 -4.34 -9.24
N VAL A 71 -7.58 -5.06 -9.92
CA VAL A 71 -6.71 -6.06 -9.29
C VAL A 71 -5.36 -5.37 -8.99
N PRO A 72 -4.98 -5.20 -7.71
CA PRO A 72 -3.72 -4.57 -7.35
C PRO A 72 -2.53 -5.47 -7.71
N SER A 73 -1.35 -4.86 -7.83
CA SER A 73 -0.11 -5.62 -7.89
C SER A 73 0.15 -6.36 -6.56
N LEU A 74 0.93 -7.44 -6.60
CA LEU A 74 1.30 -8.20 -5.41
C LEU A 74 2.00 -7.33 -4.35
N GLU A 75 2.88 -6.42 -4.79
CA GLU A 75 3.56 -5.45 -3.93
C GLU A 75 2.55 -4.55 -3.20
N LEU A 76 1.57 -4.01 -3.92
CA LEU A 76 0.55 -3.14 -3.33
C LEU A 76 -0.36 -3.92 -2.37
N LEU A 77 -0.75 -5.14 -2.73
CA LEU A 77 -1.53 -6.04 -1.87
C LEU A 77 -0.80 -6.32 -0.55
N THR A 78 0.48 -6.71 -0.65
CA THR A 78 1.33 -6.98 0.51
C THR A 78 1.53 -5.74 1.36
N ARG A 79 1.68 -4.57 0.73
CA ARG A 79 1.82 -3.29 1.45
C ARG A 79 0.56 -2.94 2.23
N ILE A 80 -0.62 -3.06 1.62
CA ILE A 80 -1.90 -2.85 2.29
C ILE A 80 -2.04 -3.81 3.48
N ASP A 81 -1.69 -5.09 3.30
CA ASP A 81 -1.70 -6.06 4.40
C ASP A 81 -0.76 -5.68 5.53
N ALA A 82 0.45 -5.20 5.24
CA ALA A 82 1.40 -4.75 6.24
C ALA A 82 0.86 -3.55 7.04
N LEU A 83 0.23 -2.58 6.36
CA LEU A 83 -0.39 -1.42 7.02
C LEU A 83 -1.59 -1.83 7.89
N LEU A 84 -2.36 -2.84 7.45
CA LEU A 84 -3.51 -3.35 8.18
C LEU A 84 -3.16 -4.34 9.30
N ALA A 85 -1.99 -4.98 9.26
CA ALA A 85 -1.49 -5.78 10.38
C ALA A 85 -1.16 -4.90 11.61
N GLY A 86 -1.10 -3.57 11.42
CA GLY A 86 -0.66 -2.63 12.43
C GLY A 86 0.86 -2.51 12.45
N PRO A 87 1.43 -1.65 13.30
CA PRO A 87 2.88 -1.53 13.42
C PRO A 87 3.45 -2.91 13.79
N SER A 88 4.17 -3.51 12.85
CA SER A 88 5.06 -4.62 13.17
C SER A 88 6.04 -4.10 14.24
N PRO A 89 6.26 -4.83 15.35
CA PRO A 89 7.29 -4.46 16.32
C PRO A 89 8.67 -4.70 15.68
N ALA A 90 9.05 -3.84 14.75
CA ALA A 90 10.33 -3.86 14.08
C ALA A 90 10.89 -2.44 14.16
N ARG A 91 11.81 -2.28 15.12
CA ARG A 91 12.65 -1.11 15.39
C ARG A 91 11.89 0.17 15.74
N ALA A 92 11.58 0.28 17.03
CA ALA A 92 12.00 1.51 17.71
C ALA A 92 13.50 1.65 17.45
N ASP A 93 13.89 2.46 16.47
CA ASP A 93 15.27 2.90 16.40
C ASP A 93 15.55 3.68 17.68
N ASP A 94 16.48 3.08 18.41
CA ASP A 94 17.19 3.55 19.57
C ASP A 94 17.67 5.01 19.34
N THR A 95 16.83 5.99 19.66
CA THR A 95 17.24 7.41 19.76
C THR A 95 16.63 8.07 20.99
N ALA A 96 16.24 7.25 21.97
CA ALA A 96 15.92 7.69 23.31
C ALA A 96 16.93 7.12 24.32
N GLN A 97 18.22 7.08 23.97
CA GLN A 97 19.25 7.20 25.01
C GLN A 97 19.29 8.69 25.40
N GLY A 98 18.22 9.08 26.09
CA GLY A 98 18.10 10.35 26.76
C GLY A 98 19.25 10.46 27.73
N SER A 99 20.13 11.41 27.44
CA SER A 99 21.05 12.02 28.38
C SER A 99 20.39 12.12 29.75
N LEU A 100 20.72 11.20 30.66
CA LEU A 100 20.56 11.39 32.09
C LEU A 100 21.77 12.22 32.51
N PHE A 101 21.62 13.54 32.31
CA PHE A 101 22.40 14.60 32.96
C PHE A 101 22.34 14.45 34.50
N PRO A 102 23.12 15.19 35.31
CA PRO A 102 24.30 16.02 35.03
C PRO A 102 25.59 15.49 35.70
#